data_AF-A0A9P8HUT2-F1
#
_entry.id   AF-A0A9P8HUT2-F1
#
_cell.length_a   1.000
_cell.length_b   1.000
_cell.length_c   1.000
_cell.angle_alpha   90.00
_cell.angle_beta   90.00
_cell.angle_gamma   90.00
#
_symmetry.space_group_name_H-M   'P 1'
#
loop_
_entity.id
_entity.type
_entity.pdbx_description
1 polymer ?
#
loop_
_entity_poly.entity_id
_entity_poly.type
_entity_poly.pdbx_seq_one_letter_code
_entity_poly.pdbx_strand_id
1 'polypeptide(L)'
;MHLLALSILAAILRSAHAAVIIDYNGGSPALEMGKVQLEGVFKHDWIEKGNDSIFIKPGTDPCRGTPALHYHRDAPYRRAEVKGKGVYAANKRYDIRYDVSFARSHNGLSIFQWKKADGQAAPLQNIPFNIQFDNRGALSLGYTPPEGKYHSIWAGSSPLELNQTHSIRLSFDTKSSATTTLIMWIDDTQVLSKDGLVLWTGNTYPKFGLYRGEQSKTGPDGPDWEHVFDAYVHKVRIDDADL
;
A
#
# COMPACT_ATOMS: atom_id res chain seq x y z
N MET A 1 25.94 12.24 52.54
CA MET A 1 26.06 13.60 51.95
C MET A 1 26.97 13.47 50.73
N HIS A 2 26.42 13.13 49.57
CA HIS A 2 25.80 14.02 48.57
C HIS A 2 26.82 14.87 47.81
N LEU A 3 26.63 14.91 46.48
CA LEU A 3 27.28 15.75 45.46
C LEU A 3 28.42 15.12 44.65
N LEU A 4 28.07 14.14 43.81
CA LEU A 4 28.46 14.21 42.40
C LEU A 4 27.19 14.31 41.56
N ALA A 5 26.72 15.55 41.48
CA ALA A 5 25.64 15.96 40.62
C ALA A 5 26.15 16.05 39.18
N LEU A 6 25.43 15.38 38.28
CA LEU A 6 24.85 16.04 37.12
C LEU A 6 25.88 16.67 36.15
N SER A 7 26.56 15.83 35.37
CA SER A 7 27.28 16.26 34.16
C SER A 7 26.81 15.45 32.95
N ILE A 8 25.83 16.04 32.25
CA ILE A 8 25.75 16.09 30.78
C ILE A 8 25.84 14.74 30.05
N LEU A 9 24.68 14.10 29.91
CA LEU A 9 24.25 13.46 28.67
C LEU A 9 22.71 13.35 28.76
N ALA A 10 21.92 14.41 28.54
CA ALA A 10 21.79 15.05 27.23
C ALA A 10 21.97 14.07 26.06
N ALA A 11 21.57 12.81 26.23
CA ALA A 11 20.98 12.05 25.16
C ALA A 11 19.72 12.84 24.79
N ILE A 12 19.92 13.78 23.88
CA ILE A 12 18.89 14.48 23.16
C ILE A 12 17.99 13.36 22.66
N LEU A 13 16.88 13.13 23.38
CA LEU A 13 15.68 12.58 22.78
C LEU A 13 15.34 13.58 21.69
N ARG A 14 15.95 13.40 20.51
CA ARG A 14 15.33 13.81 19.27
C ARG A 14 14.09 12.94 19.23
N SER A 15 13.02 13.42 19.86
CA SER A 15 11.68 13.06 19.47
C SER A 15 11.65 13.40 17.98
N ALA A 16 11.92 12.40 17.14
CA ALA A 16 11.81 12.56 15.71
C ALA A 16 10.36 12.97 15.49
N HIS A 17 10.15 14.26 15.22
CA HIS A 17 8.81 14.78 15.01
C HIS A 17 8.33 14.15 13.72
N ALA A 18 7.38 13.23 13.84
CA ALA A 18 6.77 12.61 12.69
C ALA A 18 6.00 13.70 11.92
N ALA A 19 6.43 13.99 10.69
CA ALA A 19 5.74 14.93 9.82
C ALA A 19 4.67 14.20 9.02
N VAL A 20 3.51 14.81 8.89
CA VAL A 20 2.37 14.23 8.16
C VAL A 20 2.55 14.49 6.67
N ILE A 21 2.68 13.44 5.86
CA ILE A 21 2.74 13.53 4.39
C ILE A 21 1.34 13.44 3.78
N ILE A 22 0.53 12.50 4.27
CA ILE A 22 -0.86 12.29 3.85
C ILE A 22 -1.72 12.15 5.10
N ASP A 23 -2.86 12.85 5.13
CA ASP A 23 -3.94 12.66 6.10
C ASP A 23 -5.27 12.71 5.35
N TYR A 24 -5.58 11.61 4.66
CA TYR A 24 -6.81 11.44 3.92
C TYR A 24 -7.87 10.84 4.83
N ASN A 25 -9.06 11.45 4.82
CA ASN A 25 -10.25 10.95 5.48
C ASN A 25 -11.36 10.73 4.43
N GLY A 26 -12.11 9.65 4.60
CA GLY A 26 -13.13 9.17 3.67
C GLY A 26 -14.12 10.25 3.23
N GLY A 27 -14.51 10.22 1.96
CA GLY A 27 -15.41 11.18 1.34
C GLY A 27 -14.73 12.37 0.67
N SER A 28 -13.41 12.53 0.85
CA SER A 28 -12.66 13.62 0.20
C SER A 28 -12.21 13.21 -1.22
N PRO A 29 -11.93 14.14 -2.15
CA PRO A 29 -11.45 13.81 -3.49
C PRO A 29 -10.10 13.09 -3.46
N ALA A 30 -9.87 12.17 -4.42
CA ALA A 30 -8.63 11.39 -4.52
C ALA A 30 -7.35 12.25 -4.57
N LEU A 31 -7.44 13.49 -5.07
CA LEU A 31 -6.30 14.43 -5.17
C LEU A 31 -5.69 14.77 -3.80
N GLU A 32 -6.47 14.67 -2.73
CA GLU A 32 -5.97 14.90 -1.37
C GLU A 32 -5.01 13.80 -0.92
N MET A 33 -5.13 12.62 -1.50
CA MET A 33 -4.25 11.48 -1.27
C MET A 33 -3.16 11.40 -2.33
N GLY A 34 -3.46 11.73 -3.59
CA GLY A 34 -2.46 11.91 -4.63
C GLY A 34 -2.99 11.75 -6.06
N LYS A 35 -2.15 11.22 -6.95
CA LYS A 35 -2.48 11.15 -8.39
C LYS A 35 -3.23 9.86 -8.71
N VAL A 36 -4.45 10.00 -9.20
CA VAL A 36 -5.24 8.89 -9.77
C VAL A 36 -4.52 8.28 -10.97
N GLN A 37 -4.49 6.94 -11.01
CA GLN A 37 -3.93 6.15 -12.09
C GLN A 37 -4.91 5.04 -12.45
N LEU A 38 -5.57 5.20 -13.60
CA LEU A 38 -6.47 4.23 -14.19
C LEU A 38 -5.78 3.60 -15.41
N GLU A 39 -5.80 2.28 -15.51
CA GLU A 39 -5.18 1.55 -16.62
C GLU A 39 -6.18 0.54 -17.19
N GLY A 40 -6.34 0.60 -18.50
CA GLY A 40 -7.07 -0.33 -19.33
C GLY A 40 -6.48 -1.74 -19.31
N VAL A 41 -6.82 -2.49 -20.36
CA VAL A 41 -6.56 -3.92 -20.41
C VAL A 41 -5.10 -4.24 -20.70
N PHE A 42 -4.43 -3.34 -21.41
CA PHE A 42 -3.01 -3.48 -21.73
C PHE A 42 -2.18 -2.60 -20.82
N LYS A 43 -0.95 -3.04 -20.56
CA LYS A 43 0.01 -2.24 -19.81
C LYS A 43 0.26 -0.93 -20.56
N HIS A 44 0.22 0.19 -19.83
CA HIS A 44 0.34 1.56 -20.32
C HIS A 44 -0.84 2.09 -21.15
N ASP A 45 -1.96 1.37 -21.17
CA ASP A 45 -3.23 1.86 -21.70
C ASP A 45 -3.89 2.80 -20.67
N TRP A 46 -3.40 4.03 -20.58
CA TRP A 46 -3.82 4.97 -19.53
C TRP A 46 -5.18 5.58 -19.82
N ILE A 47 -6.03 5.64 -18.81
CA ILE A 47 -7.36 6.24 -18.88
C ILE A 47 -7.33 7.55 -18.11
N GLU A 48 -7.51 8.66 -18.82
CA GLU A 48 -7.43 10.01 -18.21
C GLU A 48 -8.65 10.34 -17.35
N LYS A 49 -9.84 9.91 -17.80
CA LYS A 49 -11.11 10.16 -17.13
C LYS A 49 -11.84 8.85 -16.90
N GLY A 50 -12.12 8.56 -15.63
CA GLY A 50 -12.91 7.38 -15.25
C GLY A 50 -14.32 7.41 -15.84
N ASN A 51 -14.92 6.23 -15.92
CA ASN A 51 -16.30 5.99 -16.32
C ASN A 51 -16.94 5.00 -15.32
N ASP A 52 -18.14 4.50 -15.60
CA ASP A 52 -18.83 3.59 -14.65
C ASP A 52 -18.13 2.24 -14.48
N SER A 53 -17.32 1.80 -15.44
CA SER A 53 -16.56 0.54 -15.39
C SER A 53 -15.18 0.67 -14.74
N ILE A 54 -14.68 1.88 -14.54
CA ILE A 54 -13.40 2.13 -13.88
C ILE A 54 -13.30 3.55 -13.34
N PHE A 55 -13.19 3.67 -12.02
CA PHE A 55 -13.11 4.99 -11.39
C PHE A 55 -12.49 4.94 -9.99
N ILE A 56 -12.11 6.14 -9.52
CA ILE A 56 -11.80 6.42 -8.12
C ILE A 56 -12.50 7.72 -7.79
N LYS A 57 -13.55 7.69 -6.95
CA LYS A 57 -14.36 8.88 -6.64
C LYS A 57 -14.85 8.88 -5.20
N PRO A 58 -15.10 10.06 -4.60
CA PRO A 58 -15.82 10.13 -3.33
C PRO A 58 -17.15 9.39 -3.41
N GLY A 59 -17.49 8.66 -2.35
CA GLY A 59 -18.73 7.93 -2.27
C GLY A 59 -19.03 7.51 -0.84
N THR A 60 -19.95 6.55 -0.72
CA THR A 60 -20.37 5.96 0.55
C THR A 60 -20.10 4.48 0.48
N ASP A 61 -19.48 3.92 1.52
CA ASP A 61 -19.42 2.46 1.69
C ASP A 61 -20.85 1.94 1.90
N PRO A 62 -21.41 1.13 0.99
CA PRO A 62 -22.79 0.68 1.05
C PRO A 62 -23.06 -0.24 2.25
N CYS A 63 -22.04 -0.90 2.81
CA CYS A 63 -22.19 -1.79 3.95
C CYS A 63 -22.19 -1.04 5.28
N ARG A 64 -21.65 0.19 5.31
CA ARG A 64 -21.47 0.99 6.55
C ARG A 64 -22.24 2.29 6.58
N GLY A 65 -22.61 2.82 5.42
CA GLY A 65 -23.16 4.17 5.30
C GLY A 65 -22.13 5.26 5.60
N THR A 66 -20.84 4.96 5.62
CA THR A 66 -19.78 5.94 5.93
C THR A 66 -19.15 6.50 4.66
N PRO A 67 -18.72 7.79 4.66
CA PRO A 67 -17.96 8.35 3.54
C PRO A 67 -16.66 7.58 3.28
N ALA A 68 -16.34 7.38 2.01
CA ALA A 68 -15.14 6.66 1.56
C ALA A 68 -14.64 7.19 0.21
N LEU A 69 -13.39 6.87 -0.14
CA LEU A 69 -12.96 6.88 -1.54
C LEU A 69 -13.34 5.53 -2.15
N HIS A 70 -14.25 5.54 -3.12
CA HIS A 70 -14.70 4.34 -3.81
C HIS A 70 -13.81 4.08 -5.02
N TYR A 71 -13.10 2.96 -4.98
CA TYR A 71 -12.35 2.39 -6.08
C TYR A 71 -13.21 1.34 -6.74
N HIS A 72 -13.34 1.42 -8.06
CA HIS A 72 -14.05 0.43 -8.85
C HIS A 72 -13.26 0.10 -10.11
N ARG A 73 -13.25 -1.18 -10.48
CA ARG A 73 -12.84 -1.61 -11.82
C ARG A 73 -13.55 -2.89 -12.24
N ASP A 74 -14.00 -2.93 -13.49
CA ASP A 74 -14.53 -4.12 -14.13
C ASP A 74 -13.41 -5.10 -14.53
N ALA A 75 -13.83 -6.32 -14.89
CA ALA A 75 -13.00 -7.46 -15.25
C ALA A 75 -11.80 -7.18 -16.18
N PRO A 76 -11.95 -6.43 -17.28
CA PRO A 76 -10.85 -6.28 -18.23
C PRO A 76 -9.80 -5.26 -17.77
N TYR A 77 -10.11 -4.38 -16.81
CA TYR A 77 -9.21 -3.30 -16.42
C TYR A 77 -8.14 -3.76 -15.44
N ARG A 78 -6.91 -3.27 -15.59
CA ARG A 78 -5.76 -3.72 -14.78
C ARG A 78 -5.56 -2.92 -13.51
N ARG A 79 -5.93 -1.64 -13.50
CA ARG A 79 -5.55 -0.71 -12.42
C ARG A 79 -6.63 0.32 -12.14
N ALA A 80 -7.00 0.43 -10.87
CA ALA A 80 -7.55 1.64 -10.29
C ALA A 80 -6.75 1.94 -9.02
N GLU A 81 -5.73 2.80 -9.09
CA GLU A 81 -4.86 3.13 -7.95
C GLU A 81 -4.66 4.63 -7.78
N VAL A 82 -4.40 5.06 -6.55
CA VAL A 82 -3.86 6.40 -6.26
C VAL A 82 -2.38 6.26 -5.93
N LYS A 83 -1.54 6.95 -6.69
CA LYS A 83 -0.13 7.19 -6.35
C LYS A 83 -0.09 8.26 -5.26
N GLY A 84 0.45 7.92 -4.08
CA GLY A 84 0.56 8.84 -2.95
C GLY A 84 1.29 10.13 -3.32
N LYS A 85 0.77 11.27 -2.86
CA LYS A 85 1.43 12.57 -2.95
C LYS A 85 2.57 12.67 -1.92
N GLY A 86 3.45 13.64 -2.13
CA GLY A 86 4.55 13.94 -1.22
C GLY A 86 5.92 13.60 -1.80
N VAL A 87 6.94 13.95 -1.03
CA VAL A 87 8.34 13.67 -1.36
C VAL A 87 8.83 12.61 -0.38
N TYR A 88 9.14 11.45 -0.92
CA TYR A 88 9.73 10.35 -0.15
C TYR A 88 11.24 10.39 -0.34
N ALA A 89 11.96 10.18 0.74
CA ALA A 89 13.42 10.21 0.78
C ALA A 89 14.00 8.94 1.43
N ALA A 90 15.29 8.76 1.19
CA ALA A 90 16.12 7.81 1.93
C ALA A 90 16.29 8.25 3.38
N ASN A 91 16.68 7.30 4.24
CA ASN A 91 17.00 7.51 5.65
C ASN A 91 15.84 8.12 6.44
N LYS A 92 14.62 7.69 6.10
CA LYS A 92 13.38 8.02 6.81
C LYS A 92 12.78 6.75 7.41
N ARG A 93 12.03 6.90 8.49
CA ARG A 93 10.99 5.95 8.87
C ARG A 93 9.66 6.41 8.28
N TYR A 94 8.90 5.49 7.70
CA TYR A 94 7.51 5.74 7.32
C TYR A 94 6.57 4.87 8.15
N ASP A 95 5.52 5.51 8.64
CA ASP A 95 4.37 4.84 9.24
C ASP A 95 3.16 5.09 8.35
N ILE A 96 2.63 4.02 7.76
CA ILE A 96 1.47 4.05 6.85
C ILE A 96 0.31 3.36 7.55
N ARG A 97 -0.85 4.03 7.59
CA ARG A 97 -2.14 3.45 7.96
C ARG A 97 -3.09 3.51 6.78
N TYR A 98 -3.75 2.39 6.49
CA TYR A 98 -4.68 2.21 5.39
C TYR A 98 -5.93 1.50 5.88
N ASP A 99 -7.00 2.26 6.09
CA ASP A 99 -8.29 1.74 6.56
C ASP A 99 -9.21 1.55 5.35
N VAL A 100 -9.56 0.30 5.03
CA VAL A 100 -10.19 -0.06 3.77
C VAL A 100 -11.15 -1.23 3.92
N SER A 101 -12.24 -1.22 3.15
CA SER A 101 -13.10 -2.37 2.93
C SER A 101 -13.04 -2.87 1.50
N PHE A 102 -13.18 -4.19 1.30
CA PHE A 102 -13.17 -4.83 -0.01
C PHE A 102 -14.46 -5.62 -0.20
N ALA A 103 -15.12 -5.44 -1.34
CA ALA A 103 -16.28 -6.26 -1.69
C ALA A 103 -15.88 -7.67 -2.17
N ARG A 104 -14.61 -7.83 -2.59
CA ARG A 104 -14.10 -9.05 -3.23
C ARG A 104 -12.60 -9.20 -3.04
N SER A 105 -12.15 -10.45 -2.92
CA SER A 105 -10.75 -10.86 -3.02
C SER A 105 -10.54 -11.72 -4.27
N HIS A 106 -9.33 -11.68 -4.81
CA HIS A 106 -8.93 -12.52 -5.93
C HIS A 106 -7.42 -12.75 -5.90
N ASN A 107 -6.97 -13.95 -6.25
CA ASN A 107 -5.55 -14.28 -6.26
C ASN A 107 -4.75 -13.25 -7.09
N GLY A 108 -3.71 -12.67 -6.50
CA GLY A 108 -2.84 -11.69 -7.14
C GLY A 108 -3.41 -10.28 -7.27
N LEU A 109 -4.63 -10.01 -6.77
CA LEU A 109 -5.13 -8.63 -6.62
C LEU A 109 -4.28 -7.90 -5.57
N SER A 110 -3.45 -6.98 -6.02
CA SER A 110 -2.61 -6.14 -5.17
C SER A 110 -3.39 -4.93 -4.69
N ILE A 111 -3.34 -4.69 -3.37
CA ILE A 111 -4.11 -3.65 -2.68
C ILE A 111 -3.25 -2.47 -2.19
N PHE A 112 -1.94 -2.69 -2.13
CA PHE A 112 -0.93 -1.70 -1.78
C PHE A 112 0.39 -2.04 -2.46
N GLN A 113 1.15 -1.04 -2.90
CA GLN A 113 2.50 -1.20 -3.42
C GLN A 113 3.43 -0.11 -2.88
N TRP A 114 4.61 -0.48 -2.41
CA TRP A 114 5.76 0.42 -2.35
C TRP A 114 6.49 0.30 -3.67
N LYS A 115 6.49 1.35 -4.49
CA LYS A 115 6.86 1.27 -5.92
C LYS A 115 7.96 2.25 -6.29
N LYS A 116 9.02 1.75 -6.94
CA LYS A 116 10.11 2.56 -7.49
C LYS A 116 9.61 3.38 -8.69
N ALA A 117 10.03 4.64 -8.77
CA ALA A 117 9.62 5.56 -9.82
C ALA A 117 10.12 5.13 -11.20
N ASP A 118 11.39 4.74 -11.27
CA ASP A 118 11.97 4.10 -12.44
C ASP A 118 12.13 2.60 -12.16
N GLY A 119 11.18 1.81 -12.67
CA GLY A 119 11.19 0.36 -12.52
C GLY A 119 12.18 -0.36 -13.43
N GLN A 120 12.88 0.34 -14.33
CA GLN A 120 13.89 -0.23 -15.22
C GLN A 120 15.32 0.12 -14.76
N ALA A 121 15.49 1.21 -14.00
CA ALA A 121 16.78 1.53 -13.39
C ALA A 121 17.26 0.41 -12.46
N ALA A 122 18.54 0.09 -12.52
CA ALA A 122 19.18 -0.78 -11.54
C ALA A 122 19.11 -0.15 -10.11
N PRO A 123 19.07 -0.96 -9.05
CA PRO A 123 18.73 -2.40 -9.08
C PRO A 123 17.28 -2.63 -9.52
N LEU A 124 16.99 -3.80 -10.12
CA LEU A 124 15.71 -4.15 -10.78
C LEU A 124 14.57 -4.44 -9.79
N GLN A 125 14.48 -3.61 -8.76
CA GLN A 125 13.52 -3.67 -7.68
C GLN A 125 12.35 -2.71 -7.97
N ASN A 126 11.55 -3.01 -9.01
CA ASN A 126 10.45 -2.14 -9.45
C ASN A 126 9.37 -1.93 -8.37
N ILE A 127 9.09 -2.96 -7.58
CA ILE A 127 8.15 -2.94 -6.45
C ILE A 127 8.87 -3.61 -5.28
N PRO A 128 9.60 -2.86 -4.42
CA PRO A 128 10.29 -3.45 -3.28
C PRO A 128 9.37 -4.34 -2.43
N PHE A 129 8.14 -3.92 -2.16
CA PHE A 129 7.13 -4.80 -1.56
C PHE A 129 5.70 -4.40 -1.95
N ASN A 130 4.78 -5.34 -1.84
CA ASN A 130 3.35 -5.13 -2.04
C ASN A 130 2.53 -6.00 -1.09
N ILE A 131 1.26 -5.63 -0.93
CA ILE A 131 0.25 -6.47 -0.31
C ILE A 131 -0.72 -6.92 -1.39
N GLN A 132 -1.07 -8.20 -1.37
CA GLN A 132 -2.02 -8.79 -2.31
C GLN A 132 -2.81 -9.93 -1.69
N PHE A 133 -3.98 -10.23 -2.26
CA PHE A 133 -4.70 -11.44 -1.95
C PHE A 133 -4.01 -12.68 -2.56
N ASP A 134 -3.99 -13.77 -1.81
CA ASP A 134 -3.58 -15.10 -2.30
C ASP A 134 -4.78 -15.90 -2.84
N ASN A 135 -4.55 -17.14 -3.25
CA ASN A 135 -5.59 -18.03 -3.78
C ASN A 135 -6.62 -18.52 -2.74
N ARG A 136 -6.41 -18.24 -1.46
CA ARG A 136 -7.35 -18.52 -0.37
C ARG A 136 -8.16 -17.28 0.00
N GLY A 137 -7.88 -16.13 -0.63
CA GLY A 137 -8.45 -14.84 -0.23
C GLY A 137 -7.83 -14.26 1.04
N ALA A 138 -6.72 -14.82 1.52
CA ALA A 138 -5.94 -14.24 2.60
C ALA A 138 -5.02 -13.14 2.06
N LEU A 139 -4.67 -12.16 2.88
CA LEU A 139 -3.62 -11.23 2.51
C LEU A 139 -2.25 -11.91 2.56
N SER A 140 -1.35 -11.47 1.68
CA SER A 140 0.05 -11.84 1.65
C SER A 140 0.90 -10.60 1.41
N LEU A 141 2.14 -10.62 1.91
CA LEU A 141 3.11 -9.56 1.68
C LEU A 141 4.28 -10.14 0.90
N GLY A 142 4.49 -9.58 -0.29
CA GLY A 142 5.57 -9.94 -1.18
C GLY A 142 6.73 -8.97 -1.10
N TYR A 143 7.94 -9.48 -1.32
CA TYR A 143 9.17 -8.71 -1.35
C TYR A 143 9.94 -9.02 -2.63
N THR A 144 10.43 -7.96 -3.27
CA THR A 144 11.40 -8.06 -4.37
C THR A 144 12.72 -7.55 -3.82
N PRO A 145 13.78 -8.37 -3.74
CA PRO A 145 15.08 -7.89 -3.33
C PRO A 145 15.78 -7.15 -4.49
N PRO A 146 16.91 -6.46 -4.26
CA PRO A 146 17.64 -5.72 -5.31
C PRO A 146 18.00 -6.57 -6.55
N GLU A 147 18.25 -7.87 -6.37
CA GLU A 147 18.49 -8.84 -7.42
C GLU A 147 17.24 -9.24 -8.23
N GLY A 148 16.05 -8.82 -7.81
CA GLY A 148 14.85 -8.72 -8.65
C GLY A 148 13.82 -9.85 -8.55
N LYS A 149 14.12 -10.99 -7.92
CA LYS A 149 13.15 -12.11 -7.86
C LYS A 149 12.15 -11.96 -6.72
N TYR A 150 10.90 -11.62 -7.07
CA TYR A 150 9.77 -11.58 -6.14
C TYR A 150 9.58 -12.90 -5.38
N HIS A 151 9.28 -12.81 -4.09
CA HIS A 151 8.82 -13.92 -3.27
C HIS A 151 7.91 -13.44 -2.14
N SER A 152 7.02 -14.32 -1.66
CA SER A 152 6.21 -14.03 -0.46
C SER A 152 7.10 -14.12 0.78
N ILE A 153 6.99 -13.13 1.67
CA ILE A 153 7.65 -13.12 2.99
C ILE A 153 6.65 -13.25 4.15
N TRP A 154 5.35 -13.21 3.85
CA TRP A 154 4.28 -13.47 4.79
C TRP A 154 2.98 -13.84 4.04
N ALA A 155 2.21 -14.76 4.61
CA ALA A 155 0.87 -15.10 4.15
C ALA A 155 -0.04 -15.29 5.36
N GLY A 156 -1.22 -14.68 5.32
CA GLY A 156 -2.24 -14.84 6.34
C GLY A 156 -2.69 -16.30 6.45
N SER A 157 -3.05 -16.70 7.65
CA SER A 157 -3.59 -18.04 7.93
C SER A 157 -5.04 -18.20 7.48
N SER A 158 -5.77 -17.09 7.32
CA SER A 158 -7.20 -17.06 7.07
C SER A 158 -7.57 -16.01 6.03
N PRO A 159 -8.66 -16.21 5.26
CA PRO A 159 -9.18 -15.19 4.35
C PRO A 159 -9.47 -13.88 5.09
N LEU A 160 -9.27 -12.74 4.42
CA LEU A 160 -9.73 -11.46 4.95
C LEU A 160 -11.26 -11.41 4.89
N GLU A 161 -11.90 -10.86 5.93
CA GLU A 161 -13.35 -10.71 5.93
C GLU A 161 -13.78 -9.63 4.93
N LEU A 162 -14.63 -9.99 3.96
CA LEU A 162 -15.11 -9.06 2.96
C LEU A 162 -16.23 -8.18 3.52
N ASN A 163 -16.43 -7.01 2.91
CA ASN A 163 -17.38 -5.99 3.36
C ASN A 163 -17.13 -5.53 4.79
N GLN A 164 -15.92 -5.77 5.31
CA GLN A 164 -15.45 -5.24 6.58
C GLN A 164 -14.33 -4.21 6.41
N THR A 165 -14.29 -3.20 7.28
CA THR A 165 -13.19 -2.23 7.29
C THR A 165 -12.07 -2.86 8.09
N HIS A 166 -10.92 -3.01 7.43
CA HIS A 166 -9.69 -3.46 8.05
C HIS A 166 -8.69 -2.31 8.14
N SER A 167 -7.96 -2.24 9.25
CA SER A 167 -6.84 -1.32 9.46
C SER A 167 -5.55 -2.04 9.11
N ILE A 168 -4.96 -1.71 7.96
CA ILE A 168 -3.64 -2.22 7.57
C ILE A 168 -2.60 -1.15 7.94
N ARG A 169 -1.62 -1.52 8.75
CA ARG A 169 -0.53 -0.62 9.14
C ARG A 169 0.82 -1.19 8.75
N LEU A 170 1.70 -0.33 8.27
CA LEU A 170 3.07 -0.65 7.89
C LEU A 170 4.03 0.33 8.56
N SER A 171 5.13 -0.16 9.12
CA SER A 171 6.22 0.66 9.63
C SER A 171 7.54 0.12 9.10
N PHE A 172 8.35 0.97 8.47
CA PHE A 172 9.63 0.57 7.89
C PHE A 172 10.57 1.74 7.68
N ASP A 173 11.88 1.45 7.61
CA ASP A 173 12.87 2.48 7.28
C ASP A 173 13.30 2.41 5.80
N THR A 174 13.75 3.54 5.23
CA THR A 174 14.27 3.66 3.86
C THR A 174 15.78 3.88 3.81
N LYS A 175 16.55 3.07 4.56
CA LYS A 175 18.01 3.20 4.62
C LYS A 175 18.65 3.05 3.24
N SER A 176 19.51 4.00 2.83
CA SER A 176 20.10 4.05 1.49
C SER A 176 21.13 2.94 1.19
N SER A 177 21.71 2.33 2.23
CA SER A 177 22.83 1.38 2.07
C SER A 177 22.86 0.32 3.17
N ALA A 178 21.71 0.02 3.78
CA ALA A 178 21.60 -0.97 4.84
C ALA A 178 20.25 -1.67 4.79
N THR A 179 20.19 -2.83 5.43
CA THR A 179 18.93 -3.53 5.64
C THR A 179 18.10 -2.87 6.75
N THR A 180 16.80 -3.06 6.69
CA THR A 180 15.83 -2.57 7.66
C THR A 180 14.83 -3.66 8.04
N THR A 181 13.97 -3.30 8.98
CA THR A 181 12.81 -4.06 9.43
C THR A 181 11.55 -3.49 8.78
N LEU A 182 10.70 -4.36 8.24
CA LEU A 182 9.31 -4.04 7.93
C LEU A 182 8.41 -4.70 8.97
N ILE A 183 7.54 -3.91 9.59
CA ILE A 183 6.54 -4.39 10.54
C ILE A 183 5.16 -4.13 9.95
N MET A 184 4.27 -5.10 10.06
CA MET A 184 2.88 -5.00 9.58
C MET A 184 1.90 -5.40 10.67
N TRP A 185 0.81 -4.63 10.76
CA TRP A 185 -0.35 -4.94 11.57
C TRP A 185 -1.61 -5.01 10.70
N ILE A 186 -2.51 -5.91 11.07
CA ILE A 186 -3.89 -5.96 10.56
C ILE A 186 -4.79 -5.89 11.77
N ASP A 187 -5.72 -4.94 11.80
CA ASP A 187 -6.67 -4.71 12.89
C ASP A 187 -5.96 -4.64 14.25
N ASP A 188 -4.90 -3.83 14.29
CA ASP A 188 -4.01 -3.59 15.43
C ASP A 188 -3.27 -4.83 15.98
N THR A 189 -3.41 -5.98 15.33
CA THR A 189 -2.62 -7.19 15.61
C THR A 189 -1.37 -7.22 14.75
N GLN A 190 -0.19 -7.31 15.37
CA GLN A 190 1.06 -7.44 14.62
C GLN A 190 1.12 -8.82 13.96
N VAL A 191 1.14 -8.85 12.63
CA VAL A 191 1.15 -10.10 11.85
C VAL A 191 2.52 -10.42 11.25
N LEU A 192 3.40 -9.41 11.15
CA LEU A 192 4.75 -9.56 10.59
C LEU A 192 5.73 -8.61 11.28
N SER A 193 6.94 -9.11 11.55
CA SER A 193 8.15 -8.32 11.70
C SER A 193 9.25 -9.01 10.90
N LYS A 194 9.79 -8.35 9.88
CA LYS A 194 10.75 -8.93 8.95
C LYS A 194 11.98 -8.06 8.81
N ASP A 195 13.11 -8.57 9.31
CA ASP A 195 14.43 -7.96 9.16
C ASP A 195 15.10 -8.33 7.83
N GLY A 196 16.20 -7.63 7.53
CA GLY A 196 17.07 -7.97 6.41
C GLY A 196 16.60 -7.44 5.06
N LEU A 197 15.67 -6.49 5.03
CA LEU A 197 15.07 -5.98 3.78
C LEU A 197 15.78 -4.73 3.28
N VAL A 198 15.93 -4.61 1.96
CA VAL A 198 16.37 -3.36 1.32
C VAL A 198 15.15 -2.72 0.68
N LEU A 199 14.62 -1.67 1.29
CA LEU A 199 13.36 -1.04 0.87
C LEU A 199 13.53 0.30 0.16
N TRP A 200 14.78 0.74 0.00
CA TRP A 200 15.12 1.97 -0.71
C TRP A 200 16.31 1.76 -1.64
N THR A 201 16.03 1.73 -2.94
CA THR A 201 17.04 1.61 -4.00
C THR A 201 16.91 2.71 -5.05
N GLY A 202 16.23 3.80 -4.68
CA GLY A 202 15.90 4.93 -5.52
C GLY A 202 14.56 5.54 -5.10
N ASN A 203 14.15 6.60 -5.81
CA ASN A 203 12.90 7.30 -5.53
C ASN A 203 11.72 6.31 -5.57
N THR A 204 11.06 6.14 -4.44
CA THR A 204 9.99 5.17 -4.24
C THR A 204 8.78 5.87 -3.62
N TYR A 205 7.58 5.40 -3.91
CA TYR A 205 6.34 5.98 -3.41
C TYR A 205 5.28 4.89 -3.16
N PRO A 206 4.29 5.14 -2.29
CA PRO A 206 3.21 4.22 -2.07
C PRO A 206 2.15 4.37 -3.17
N LYS A 207 1.48 3.26 -3.47
CA LYS A 207 0.25 3.20 -4.23
C LYS A 207 -0.78 2.41 -3.46
N PHE A 208 -2.02 2.86 -3.53
CA PHE A 208 -3.14 2.23 -2.87
C PHE A 208 -4.25 2.03 -3.90
N GLY A 209 -4.99 0.93 -3.80
CA GLY A 209 -6.14 0.68 -4.66
C GLY A 209 -6.17 -0.74 -5.17
N LEU A 210 -6.48 -0.93 -6.45
CA LEU A 210 -6.74 -2.22 -7.07
C LEU A 210 -5.80 -2.39 -8.27
N TYR A 211 -4.85 -3.32 -8.19
CA TYR A 211 -3.94 -3.64 -9.29
C TYR A 211 -3.83 -5.14 -9.52
N ARG A 212 -3.94 -5.57 -10.78
CA ARG A 212 -3.95 -6.99 -11.21
C ARG A 212 -5.17 -7.75 -10.70
N GLY A 213 -5.32 -9.00 -11.12
CA GLY A 213 -6.55 -9.79 -10.94
C GLY A 213 -7.56 -9.53 -12.06
N GLU A 214 -7.11 -8.95 -13.18
CA GLU A 214 -7.87 -8.89 -14.42
C GLU A 214 -8.12 -10.29 -14.97
N GLN A 215 -9.23 -10.47 -15.67
CA GLN A 215 -9.53 -11.73 -16.35
C GLN A 215 -8.55 -11.96 -17.51
N SER A 216 -7.98 -13.15 -17.59
CA SER A 216 -7.13 -13.60 -18.69
C SER A 216 -7.92 -13.62 -19.99
N LYS A 217 -7.29 -13.15 -21.06
CA LYS A 217 -7.86 -13.22 -22.41
C LYS A 217 -7.71 -14.58 -23.07
N THR A 218 -6.92 -15.49 -22.49
CA THR A 218 -6.45 -16.70 -23.18
C THR A 218 -6.66 -17.99 -22.39
N GLY A 219 -7.50 -17.99 -21.35
CA GLY A 219 -7.73 -19.17 -20.51
C GLY A 219 -9.11 -19.19 -19.87
N PRO A 220 -9.48 -20.31 -19.21
CA PRO A 220 -10.70 -20.41 -18.42
C PRO A 220 -10.47 -19.69 -17.09
N ASP A 221 -10.32 -18.37 -17.15
CA ASP A 221 -10.49 -17.55 -15.96
C ASP A 221 -11.98 -17.56 -15.64
N GLY A 222 -12.31 -17.49 -14.34
CA GLY A 222 -13.68 -17.57 -13.87
C GLY A 222 -14.61 -16.56 -14.56
N PRO A 223 -15.92 -16.66 -14.30
CA PRO A 223 -16.88 -15.73 -14.87
C PRO A 223 -16.51 -14.28 -14.54
N ASP A 224 -16.81 -13.33 -15.45
CA ASP A 224 -16.38 -11.92 -15.38
C ASP A 224 -16.65 -11.26 -14.02
N TRP A 225 -17.75 -11.64 -13.37
CA TRP A 225 -18.12 -11.09 -12.07
C TRP A 225 -17.06 -11.38 -10.99
N GLU A 226 -16.27 -12.45 -11.10
CA GLU A 226 -15.12 -12.74 -10.22
C GLU A 226 -13.97 -11.72 -10.34
N HIS A 227 -13.97 -10.94 -11.41
CA HIS A 227 -12.93 -9.95 -11.73
C HIS A 227 -13.44 -8.50 -11.65
N VAL A 228 -14.64 -8.27 -11.14
CA VAL A 228 -15.17 -6.94 -10.81
C VAL A 228 -14.87 -6.63 -9.35
N PHE A 229 -14.19 -5.52 -9.10
CA PHE A 229 -13.68 -5.18 -7.78
C PHE A 229 -14.14 -3.81 -7.32
N ASP A 230 -14.64 -3.79 -6.09
CA ASP A 230 -14.92 -2.57 -5.34
C ASP A 230 -14.11 -2.55 -4.05
N ALA A 231 -13.54 -1.39 -3.75
CA ALA A 231 -12.92 -1.11 -2.47
C ALA A 231 -13.30 0.29 -1.97
N TYR A 232 -13.45 0.42 -0.67
CA TYR A 232 -13.89 1.64 0.00
C TYR A 232 -12.82 2.05 1.00
N VAL A 233 -12.09 3.12 0.69
CA VAL A 233 -11.00 3.61 1.54
C VAL A 233 -11.52 4.70 2.46
N HIS A 234 -11.45 4.44 3.76
CA HIS A 234 -11.96 5.33 4.80
C HIS A 234 -10.87 6.24 5.37
N LYS A 235 -9.62 5.76 5.36
CA LYS A 235 -8.49 6.55 5.86
C LYS A 235 -7.19 6.13 5.19
N VAL A 236 -6.37 7.12 4.87
CA VAL A 236 -4.94 6.91 4.60
C VAL A 236 -4.16 7.94 5.37
N ARG A 237 -3.24 7.48 6.21
CA ARG A 237 -2.29 8.35 6.88
C ARG A 237 -0.88 7.89 6.58
N ILE A 238 -0.01 8.83 6.25
CA ILE A 238 1.42 8.60 6.12
C ILE A 238 2.13 9.65 6.95
N ASP A 239 2.91 9.18 7.91
CA ASP A 239 3.83 10.00 8.67
C ASP A 239 5.28 9.60 8.30
N ASP A 240 6.21 10.56 8.28
CA ASP A 240 7.65 10.29 8.18
C ASP A 240 8.44 10.86 9.35
N ALA A 241 9.54 10.20 9.69
CA ALA A 241 10.47 10.66 10.71
C ALA A 241 11.92 10.44 10.25
N ASP A 242 12.84 11.28 10.70
CA ASP A 242 14.28 11.06 10.47
C ASP A 242 14.79 9.85 11.27
N LEU A 243 15.71 9.08 10.67
CA LEU A 243 16.41 7.97 11.31
C LEU A 243 17.66 8.40 12.10
#